data_AF-A0A2D9TBD0-F1
#
_entry.id   AF-A0A2D9TBD0-F1
#
_cell.length_a   1.000
_cell.length_b   1.000
_cell.length_c   1.000
_cell.angle_alpha   90.00
_cell.angle_beta   90.00
_cell.angle_gamma   90.00
#
_symmetry.space_group_name_H-M   'P 1'
#
loop_
_entity.id
_entity.type
_entity.pdbx_description
1 polymer ?
#
loop_
_entity_poly.entity_id
_entity_poly.type
_entity_poly.pdbx_seq_one_letter_code
_entity_poly.pdbx_strand_id
1 'polypeptide(L)'
;MGYQAPMRERVLFSGLFLLLACGDDDGGDRCTLSTDCVGDQICVDGACVLRSDDLGPGDGGPTDAPITCGPGQLPSGSGCTDECGSPEATPCGDDTTCDVSSGRCVDPGTVGLLPETSETCGERTCLSGTECSVDGTCDAIPACERRLCTADGSVCWGRDCHYERPSGGCTPATLERLNEADFLLGGNGGAFDLEFDEACNAYSVTIISGTDYLRQLEPDGTLTVWDGVENLNMGEVAVLRPIGGEFGDDDEPGEVALTYICCATCGCVGDDPQGVARLDRAGEISLPMVVEAVPSQGTAPWGTAQLDTGPYGLTWGNDRTLYVGNTTVNGDLVRADLETGTQMELHRFDARVVATAVFGRTSLVVALEGGALHLASTTTDASRPLATLDGEVTSLVRDRLTGHLWVALGDGRVLELDAAGTPVGALEPFPSPVRIAASPDGGLYALEPGFPQPGAITRTELPATRE
;
A
#
# COMPACT_ATOMS: atom_id res chain seq x y z
N MET A 1 -59.86 20.86 2.63
CA MET A 1 -59.37 21.57 3.82
C MET A 1 -58.07 20.85 4.21
N GLY A 2 -56.87 21.23 3.79
CA GLY A 2 -56.35 22.55 3.46
C GLY A 2 -55.50 23.01 4.63
N TYR A 3 -54.18 22.81 4.57
CA TYR A 3 -53.16 23.69 5.18
C TYR A 3 -51.79 23.38 4.54
N GLN A 4 -51.36 24.26 3.64
CA GLN A 4 -49.98 24.47 3.22
C GLN A 4 -49.33 25.51 4.14
N ALA A 5 -48.02 25.39 4.36
CA ALA A 5 -46.98 26.43 4.21
C ALA A 5 -45.72 26.10 5.07
N PRO A 6 -44.52 26.65 4.79
CA PRO A 6 -44.08 27.42 3.62
C PRO A 6 -42.77 26.93 2.95
N MET A 7 -42.64 27.27 1.66
CA MET A 7 -41.35 27.37 0.95
C MET A 7 -40.48 28.46 1.57
N ARG A 8 -39.17 28.22 1.64
CA ARG A 8 -38.14 29.26 1.78
C ARG A 8 -37.31 29.29 0.50
N GLU A 9 -37.59 30.29 -0.33
CA GLU A 9 -36.70 30.81 -1.38
C GLU A 9 -35.38 31.28 -0.73
N ARG A 10 -34.24 30.87 -1.29
CA ARG A 10 -32.97 31.59 -1.13
C ARG A 10 -32.43 31.98 -2.49
N VAL A 11 -32.30 33.30 -2.59
CA VAL A 11 -31.89 34.13 -3.71
C VAL A 11 -30.41 33.91 -4.03
N LEU A 12 -30.08 33.79 -5.32
CA LEU A 12 -28.73 33.94 -5.86
C LEU A 12 -28.20 35.35 -5.57
N PHE A 13 -27.02 35.44 -4.95
CA PHE A 13 -26.21 36.67 -4.94
C PHE A 13 -24.89 36.39 -5.66
N SER A 14 -24.82 36.78 -6.93
CA SER A 14 -23.57 36.95 -7.68
C SER A 14 -22.85 38.19 -7.16
N GLY A 15 -21.68 37.97 -6.54
CA GLY A 15 -20.77 39.04 -6.10
C GLY A 15 -19.47 38.96 -6.87
N LEU A 16 -19.36 39.76 -7.93
CA LEU A 16 -18.12 40.02 -8.68
C LEU A 16 -17.24 40.95 -7.83
N PHE A 17 -16.09 40.46 -7.33
CA PHE A 17 -15.06 41.30 -6.73
C PHE A 17 -13.78 41.22 -7.57
N LEU A 18 -13.53 42.30 -8.31
CA LEU A 18 -12.23 42.65 -8.89
C LEU A 18 -11.41 43.36 -7.82
N LEU A 19 -10.26 42.79 -7.44
CA LEU A 19 -9.18 43.51 -6.78
C LEU A 19 -7.87 43.19 -7.50
N LEU A 20 -7.21 44.26 -7.94
CA LEU A 20 -5.90 44.30 -8.57
C LEU A 20 -4.83 44.56 -7.50
N ALA A 21 -3.78 43.73 -7.56
CA ALA A 21 -2.36 43.99 -7.31
C ALA A 21 -1.85 44.38 -5.90
N CYS A 22 -1.00 43.50 -5.35
CA CYS A 22 0.37 43.80 -4.90
C CYS A 22 1.21 42.50 -5.01
N GLY A 23 2.41 42.59 -5.57
CA GLY A 23 3.37 41.48 -5.74
C GLY A 23 4.47 41.43 -4.69
N ASP A 24 5.40 40.50 -4.95
CA ASP A 24 6.62 40.07 -4.22
C ASP A 24 6.34 39.09 -3.05
N ASP A 25 7.01 37.95 -2.86
CA ASP A 25 8.18 37.29 -3.48
C ASP A 25 8.22 35.82 -2.96
N ASP A 26 9.00 34.94 -3.61
CA ASP A 26 9.35 33.55 -3.22
C ASP A 26 8.32 32.42 -3.45
N GLY A 27 7.88 32.26 -4.69
CA GLY A 27 7.26 31.03 -5.20
C GLY A 27 8.16 30.34 -6.22
N GLY A 28 9.30 29.79 -5.80
CA GLY A 28 10.00 28.83 -6.64
C GLY A 28 9.11 27.61 -6.78
N ASP A 29 8.66 27.30 -8.00
CA ASP A 29 7.88 26.10 -8.28
C ASP A 29 8.63 24.88 -7.74
N ARG A 30 8.09 24.29 -6.67
CA ARG A 30 8.65 23.07 -6.09
C ARG A 30 8.35 21.91 -7.03
N CYS A 31 9.37 21.42 -7.69
CA CYS A 31 9.24 20.23 -8.52
C CYS A 31 9.18 18.97 -7.65
N THR A 32 8.48 17.94 -8.10
CA THR A 32 8.47 16.60 -7.50
C THR A 32 9.05 15.55 -8.43
N LEU A 33 8.93 15.78 -9.74
CA LEU A 33 9.42 14.96 -10.84
C LEU A 33 10.21 15.85 -11.82
N SER A 34 11.15 15.26 -12.57
CA SER A 34 11.86 15.99 -13.64
C SER A 34 10.92 16.52 -14.74
N THR A 35 9.74 15.92 -14.90
CA THR A 35 8.69 16.41 -15.81
C THR A 35 8.04 17.71 -15.36
N ASP A 36 8.20 18.07 -14.08
CA ASP A 36 7.73 19.34 -13.53
C ASP A 36 8.69 20.49 -13.89
N CYS A 37 9.85 20.16 -14.45
CA CYS A 37 10.89 21.09 -14.84
C CYS A 37 10.83 21.40 -16.34
N VAL A 38 11.18 22.64 -16.70
CA VAL A 38 11.09 23.12 -18.09
C VAL A 38 12.38 22.80 -18.85
N GLY A 39 12.23 22.18 -20.02
CA GLY A 39 13.36 21.90 -20.92
C GLY A 39 14.21 20.73 -20.40
N ASP A 40 15.53 20.83 -20.55
CA ASP A 40 16.49 19.80 -20.15
C ASP A 40 16.87 19.87 -18.66
N GLN A 41 15.94 20.31 -17.82
CA GLN A 41 16.13 20.44 -16.38
C GLN A 41 15.65 19.18 -15.65
N ILE A 42 16.32 18.82 -14.55
CA ILE A 42 15.90 17.74 -13.66
C ILE A 42 15.47 18.29 -12.31
N CYS A 43 14.56 17.60 -11.63
CA CYS A 43 14.11 18.01 -10.31
C CYS A 43 15.03 17.47 -9.21
N VAL A 44 15.67 18.36 -8.45
CA VAL A 44 16.56 18.02 -7.32
C VAL A 44 16.17 18.87 -6.12
N ASP A 45 15.84 18.24 -4.98
CA ASP A 45 15.44 18.92 -3.73
C ASP A 45 14.34 20.00 -3.88
N GLY A 46 13.39 19.76 -4.79
CA GLY A 46 12.31 20.69 -5.07
C GLY A 46 12.73 21.88 -5.94
N ALA A 47 13.91 21.84 -6.55
CA ALA A 47 14.38 22.85 -7.50
C ALA A 47 14.73 22.21 -8.86
N CYS A 48 14.38 22.89 -9.94
CA CYS A 48 14.77 22.47 -11.28
C CYS A 48 16.19 22.93 -11.60
N VAL A 49 17.07 21.99 -11.96
CA VAL A 49 18.51 22.24 -12.23
C VAL A 49 18.89 21.87 -13.65
N LEU A 50 19.79 22.66 -14.28
CA LEU A 50 20.22 22.51 -15.68
C LEU A 50 21.26 21.39 -15.86
N ARG A 51 21.14 20.64 -16.97
CA ARG A 51 22.07 19.59 -17.40
C ARG A 51 23.44 20.15 -17.80
N SER A 52 24.52 19.43 -17.51
CA SER A 52 25.92 19.82 -17.82
C SER A 52 26.26 19.88 -19.32
N ASP A 53 25.43 19.28 -20.17
CA ASP A 53 25.79 19.02 -21.56
C ASP A 53 25.44 20.16 -22.52
N ASP A 54 24.75 21.19 -22.04
CA ASP A 54 24.11 22.21 -22.89
C ASP A 54 24.74 23.61 -22.81
N LEU A 55 26.06 23.67 -22.57
CA LEU A 55 26.86 24.86 -22.87
C LEU A 55 27.10 24.99 -24.39
N GLY A 56 26.01 25.11 -25.16
CA GLY A 56 26.05 25.39 -26.59
C GLY A 56 26.62 26.78 -26.91
N PRO A 57 27.31 26.98 -28.04
CA PRO A 57 28.06 28.21 -28.30
C PRO A 57 27.13 29.30 -28.85
N GLY A 58 26.85 30.34 -28.05
CA GLY A 58 26.03 31.47 -28.51
C GLY A 58 26.08 32.71 -27.62
N ASP A 59 26.73 33.75 -28.14
CA ASP A 59 26.62 35.19 -27.83
C ASP A 59 27.06 35.74 -26.45
N GLY A 60 28.38 35.97 -26.33
CA GLY A 60 28.89 37.34 -26.15
C GLY A 60 28.80 38.04 -24.79
N GLY A 61 28.39 37.38 -23.71
CA GLY A 61 28.58 37.85 -22.32
C GLY A 61 29.88 37.31 -21.70
N PRO A 62 30.36 37.80 -20.54
CA PRO A 62 31.46 37.14 -19.84
C PRO A 62 31.05 35.68 -19.62
N THR A 63 31.79 34.77 -20.25
CA THR A 63 31.57 33.33 -20.14
C THR A 63 31.69 32.96 -18.66
N ASP A 64 30.55 32.70 -18.01
CA ASP A 64 30.55 32.07 -16.70
C ASP A 64 31.37 30.79 -16.85
N ALA A 65 32.44 30.69 -16.06
CA ALA A 65 33.29 29.51 -16.09
C ALA A 65 32.41 28.27 -15.83
N PRO A 66 32.60 27.15 -16.57
CA PRO A 66 31.83 25.94 -16.31
C PRO A 66 31.95 25.59 -14.83
N ILE A 67 30.80 25.50 -14.15
CA ILE A 67 30.74 25.18 -12.73
C ILE A 67 31.41 23.81 -12.57
N THR A 68 32.56 23.80 -11.90
CA THR A 68 33.32 22.57 -11.65
C THR A 68 32.91 22.06 -10.28
N CYS A 69 32.19 20.94 -10.26
CA CYS A 69 31.70 20.34 -9.03
C CYS A 69 32.64 19.28 -8.47
N GLY A 70 32.53 19.02 -7.17
CA GLY A 70 33.30 17.98 -6.50
C GLY A 70 32.74 16.57 -6.76
N PRO A 71 33.42 15.54 -6.25
CA PRO A 71 32.89 14.17 -6.25
C PRO A 71 31.49 14.11 -5.62
N GLY A 72 30.60 13.35 -6.26
CA GLY A 72 29.19 13.19 -5.87
C GLY A 72 28.27 14.35 -6.21
N GLN A 73 28.76 15.36 -6.95
CA GLN A 73 28.00 16.58 -7.19
C GLN A 73 27.67 16.80 -8.67
N LEU A 74 26.51 17.41 -8.89
CA LEU A 74 26.01 17.90 -10.17
C LEU A 74 26.06 19.43 -10.23
N PRO A 75 26.42 20.02 -11.38
CA PRO A 75 26.19 21.44 -11.63
C PRO A 75 24.70 21.78 -11.58
N SER A 76 24.36 22.91 -10.97
CA SER A 76 23.02 23.49 -10.94
C SER A 76 23.10 24.99 -11.22
N GLY A 77 21.97 25.61 -11.57
CA GLY A 77 21.91 27.04 -11.91
C GLY A 77 22.41 27.98 -10.80
N SER A 78 22.51 27.50 -9.56
CA SER A 78 22.98 28.25 -8.39
C SER A 78 24.30 27.73 -7.79
N GLY A 79 24.91 26.66 -8.35
CA GLY A 79 26.14 26.09 -7.81
C GLY A 79 26.30 24.60 -8.08
N CYS A 80 26.73 23.84 -7.06
CA CYS A 80 26.83 22.39 -7.11
C CYS A 80 25.88 21.78 -6.09
N THR A 81 25.19 20.71 -6.47
CA THR A 81 24.24 20.00 -5.62
C THR A 81 24.71 18.57 -5.41
N ASP A 82 24.57 18.06 -4.18
CA ASP A 82 24.93 16.67 -3.82
C ASP A 82 23.89 15.72 -4.43
N GLU A 83 24.32 14.93 -5.42
CA GLU A 83 23.47 13.98 -6.13
C GLU A 83 24.30 12.82 -6.72
N CYS A 84 25.07 12.14 -5.88
CA CYS A 84 25.97 11.08 -6.31
C CYS A 84 25.25 9.89 -6.97
N GLY A 85 23.93 9.76 -6.79
CA GLY A 85 23.11 8.71 -7.40
C GLY A 85 22.85 8.95 -8.90
N SER A 86 23.01 10.20 -9.35
CA SER A 86 22.89 10.52 -10.78
C SER A 86 24.10 10.01 -11.55
N PRO A 87 23.91 9.33 -12.70
CA PRO A 87 25.01 8.96 -13.58
C PRO A 87 25.73 10.15 -14.21
N GLU A 88 25.14 11.35 -14.13
CA GLU A 88 25.72 12.60 -14.62
C GLU A 88 26.59 13.30 -13.57
N ALA A 89 26.54 12.85 -12.31
CA ALA A 89 27.36 13.43 -11.24
C ALA A 89 28.83 13.08 -11.44
N THR A 90 29.71 13.94 -10.91
CA THR A 90 31.12 13.55 -10.80
C THR A 90 31.19 12.30 -9.92
N PRO A 91 31.80 11.18 -10.35
CA PRO A 91 31.84 9.97 -9.55
C PRO A 91 32.47 10.20 -8.18
N CYS A 92 32.01 9.45 -7.17
CA CYS A 92 32.69 9.40 -5.89
C CYS A 92 34.16 8.96 -6.06
N GLY A 93 35.04 9.46 -5.20
CA GLY A 93 36.45 9.10 -5.24
C GLY A 93 36.67 7.64 -4.80
N ASP A 94 37.83 7.08 -5.12
CA ASP A 94 38.17 5.66 -4.92
C ASP A 94 37.97 5.12 -3.48
N ASP A 95 37.98 5.99 -2.47
CA ASP A 95 37.81 5.65 -1.05
C ASP A 95 36.40 5.96 -0.49
N THR A 96 35.46 6.39 -1.34
CA THR A 96 34.09 6.79 -0.98
C THR A 96 33.06 6.11 -1.86
N THR A 97 31.86 5.85 -1.33
CA THR A 97 30.73 5.32 -2.09
C THR A 97 29.55 6.28 -2.03
N CYS A 98 28.61 6.16 -2.96
CA CYS A 98 27.42 6.99 -2.99
C CYS A 98 26.38 6.51 -1.99
N ASP A 99 25.98 7.37 -1.06
CA ASP A 99 24.74 7.21 -0.33
C ASP A 99 23.59 7.84 -1.13
N VAL A 100 22.87 7.04 -1.91
CA VAL A 100 21.72 7.53 -2.70
C VAL A 100 20.62 8.14 -1.82
N SER A 101 20.56 7.77 -0.54
CA SER A 101 19.59 8.29 0.42
C SER A 101 19.83 9.78 0.68
N SER A 102 21.08 10.19 0.85
CA SER A 102 21.47 11.58 1.11
C SER A 102 22.03 12.34 -0.09
N GLY A 103 22.35 11.64 -1.18
CA GLY A 103 22.99 12.20 -2.37
C GLY A 103 24.49 12.44 -2.25
N ARG A 104 25.11 12.01 -1.15
CA ARG A 104 26.50 12.36 -0.85
C ARG A 104 27.43 11.18 -1.00
N CYS A 105 28.67 11.46 -1.39
CA CYS A 105 29.75 10.49 -1.22
C CYS A 105 30.12 10.38 0.26
N VAL A 106 30.09 9.17 0.79
CA VAL A 106 30.38 8.85 2.19
C VAL A 106 31.38 7.68 2.28
N ASP A 107 31.86 7.40 3.49
CA ASP A 107 32.74 6.24 3.72
C ASP A 107 31.98 4.92 3.43
N PRO A 108 32.58 3.90 2.79
CA PRO A 108 31.90 2.64 2.49
C PRO A 108 31.42 1.84 3.70
N GLY A 109 31.90 2.17 4.91
CA GLY A 109 31.43 1.59 6.17
C GLY A 109 30.28 2.36 6.81
N THR A 110 29.73 3.37 6.14
CA THR A 110 28.59 4.14 6.64
C THR A 110 27.39 3.21 6.80
N VAL A 111 26.80 3.25 8.00
CA VAL A 111 25.65 2.41 8.34
C VAL A 111 24.45 2.85 7.51
N GLY A 112 23.69 1.89 6.97
CA GLY A 112 22.46 2.15 6.23
C GLY A 112 22.61 2.47 4.76
N LEU A 113 23.82 2.31 4.20
CA LEU A 113 24.00 2.36 2.76
C LEU A 113 23.12 1.33 2.05
N LEU A 114 22.48 1.74 0.97
CA LEU A 114 21.82 0.82 0.05
C LEU A 114 22.89 0.06 -0.75
N PRO A 115 22.69 -1.24 -1.04
CA PRO A 115 23.58 -1.96 -1.93
C PRO A 115 23.60 -1.29 -3.30
N GLU A 116 24.77 -1.24 -3.93
CA GLU A 116 24.88 -0.80 -5.33
C GLU A 116 24.16 -1.80 -6.23
N THR A 117 23.05 -1.38 -6.83
CA THR A 117 22.25 -2.19 -7.75
C THR A 117 22.11 -1.49 -9.09
N SER A 118 21.97 -2.30 -10.13
CA SER A 118 21.68 -1.84 -11.49
C SER A 118 20.96 -2.96 -12.21
N GLU A 119 19.66 -2.80 -12.45
CA GLU A 119 18.85 -3.75 -13.18
C GLU A 119 18.18 -3.10 -14.40
N THR A 120 18.02 -3.87 -15.47
CA THR A 120 17.27 -3.43 -16.64
C THR A 120 15.78 -3.65 -16.41
N CYS A 121 14.98 -2.61 -16.61
CA CYS A 121 13.54 -2.59 -16.41
C CYS A 121 12.82 -2.01 -17.62
N GLY A 122 12.43 -2.87 -18.56
CA GLY A 122 11.91 -2.43 -19.85
C GLY A 122 12.94 -1.59 -20.60
N GLU A 123 12.61 -0.32 -20.89
CA GLU A 123 13.51 0.65 -21.54
C GLU A 123 14.36 1.45 -20.55
N ARG A 124 14.24 1.18 -19.25
CA ARG A 124 14.91 1.91 -18.16
C ARG A 124 15.96 1.05 -17.46
N THR A 125 16.84 1.71 -16.72
CA THR A 125 17.75 1.09 -15.76
C THR A 125 17.40 1.58 -14.36
N CYS A 126 17.05 0.66 -13.46
CA CYS A 126 16.77 0.96 -12.06
C CYS A 126 18.04 0.76 -11.25
N LEU A 127 18.47 1.81 -10.58
CA LEU A 127 19.63 1.83 -9.68
C LEU A 127 19.19 1.68 -8.23
N SER A 128 20.16 1.74 -7.31
CA SER A 128 19.93 1.69 -5.87
C SER A 128 18.79 2.60 -5.39
N GLY A 129 17.95 2.06 -4.51
CA GLY A 129 16.77 2.75 -3.99
C GLY A 129 15.55 2.70 -4.93
N THR A 130 15.66 2.01 -6.06
CA THR A 130 14.51 1.69 -6.93
C THR A 130 14.43 0.20 -7.24
N GLU A 131 13.24 -0.25 -7.65
CA GLU A 131 12.95 -1.60 -8.10
C GLU A 131 12.13 -1.59 -9.39
N CYS A 132 12.29 -2.63 -10.20
CA CYS A 132 11.54 -2.79 -11.43
C CYS A 132 10.09 -3.25 -11.20
N SER A 133 9.14 -2.36 -11.51
CA SER A 133 7.72 -2.70 -11.59
C SER A 133 7.42 -3.66 -12.75
N VAL A 134 6.28 -4.34 -12.68
CA VAL A 134 5.84 -5.24 -13.76
C VAL A 134 5.55 -4.51 -15.08
N ASP A 135 5.31 -3.20 -15.03
CA ASP A 135 5.07 -2.34 -16.20
C ASP A 135 6.37 -1.90 -16.90
N GLY A 136 7.54 -2.32 -16.42
CA GLY A 136 8.82 -1.86 -16.96
C GLY A 136 9.15 -0.41 -16.56
N THR A 137 8.66 0.02 -15.40
CA THR A 137 9.01 1.32 -14.79
C THR A 137 9.80 1.10 -13.51
N CYS A 138 10.73 2.00 -13.19
CA CYS A 138 11.40 1.97 -11.89
C CYS A 138 10.49 2.61 -10.85
N ASP A 139 10.16 1.89 -9.79
CA ASP A 139 9.48 2.43 -8.62
C ASP A 139 10.49 2.64 -7.50
N ALA A 140 10.28 3.63 -6.63
CA ALA A 140 11.06 3.72 -5.40
C ALA A 140 10.79 2.47 -4.55
N ILE A 141 11.84 1.89 -3.96
CA ILE A 141 11.65 0.83 -2.97
C ILE A 141 10.87 1.39 -1.78
N PRO A 142 10.17 0.56 -0.98
CA PRO A 142 9.33 1.05 0.12
C PRO A 142 10.05 1.96 1.13
N ALA A 143 11.35 1.72 1.36
CA ALA A 143 12.17 2.53 2.26
C ALA A 143 12.44 3.95 1.74
N CYS A 144 12.32 4.20 0.43
CA CYS A 144 12.66 5.47 -0.20
C CYS A 144 11.39 6.28 -0.48
N GLU A 145 11.38 7.53 -0.03
CA GLU A 145 10.23 8.41 -0.25
C GLU A 145 10.12 8.83 -1.72
N ARG A 146 11.26 8.92 -2.41
CA ARG A 146 11.36 9.51 -3.74
C ARG A 146 12.10 8.63 -4.72
N ARG A 147 11.71 8.79 -5.98
CA ARG A 147 12.41 8.31 -7.17
C ARG A 147 12.85 9.51 -7.98
N LEU A 148 14.13 9.58 -8.30
CA LEU A 148 14.70 10.51 -9.26
C LEU A 148 15.07 9.75 -10.54
N CYS A 149 15.06 10.45 -11.67
CA CYS A 149 15.50 9.89 -12.94
C CYS A 149 16.26 10.94 -13.75
N THR A 150 17.09 10.47 -14.68
CA THR A 150 17.63 11.29 -15.76
C THR A 150 16.51 11.99 -16.52
N ALA A 151 16.82 13.10 -17.22
CA ALA A 151 15.83 13.89 -17.93
C ALA A 151 15.05 13.08 -19.00
N ASP A 152 15.71 12.11 -19.63
CA ASP A 152 15.09 11.19 -20.59
C ASP A 152 14.36 10.01 -19.93
N GLY A 153 14.40 9.92 -18.59
CA GLY A 153 13.78 8.86 -17.80
C GLY A 153 14.43 7.49 -17.96
N SER A 154 15.60 7.40 -18.60
CA SER A 154 16.27 6.14 -18.93
C SER A 154 16.97 5.50 -17.74
N VAL A 155 17.41 6.27 -16.75
CA VAL A 155 18.05 5.77 -15.52
C VAL A 155 17.39 6.41 -14.32
N CYS A 156 16.97 5.61 -13.34
CA CYS A 156 16.30 6.07 -12.13
C CYS A 156 16.96 5.53 -10.87
N TRP A 157 16.94 6.29 -9.79
CA TRP A 157 17.48 5.93 -8.47
C TRP A 157 16.57 6.44 -7.35
N GLY A 158 16.72 5.87 -6.16
CA GLY A 158 15.95 6.28 -4.98
C GLY A 158 16.58 7.48 -4.29
N ARG A 159 15.76 8.19 -3.51
CA ARG A 159 16.19 9.31 -2.67
C ARG A 159 15.38 9.34 -1.38
N ASP A 160 15.93 9.95 -0.34
CA ASP A 160 15.30 10.09 0.97
C ASP A 160 14.89 8.71 1.52
N CYS A 161 15.88 7.83 1.60
CA CYS A 161 15.68 6.44 2.00
C CYS A 161 15.95 6.23 3.49
N HIS A 162 15.00 5.58 4.16
CA HIS A 162 15.07 5.28 5.57
C HIS A 162 15.98 4.07 5.83
N TYR A 163 16.89 4.22 6.79
CA TYR A 163 17.68 3.10 7.30
C TYR A 163 17.01 2.47 8.53
N GLU A 164 16.59 3.31 9.47
CA GLU A 164 15.86 2.90 10.67
C GLU A 164 14.37 2.97 10.39
N ARG A 165 13.60 2.06 11.01
CA ARG A 165 12.14 2.15 11.01
C ARG A 165 11.76 3.50 11.61
N PRO A 166 10.99 4.34 10.89
CA PRO A 166 10.43 5.53 11.49
C PRO A 166 9.72 5.19 12.81
N SER A 167 9.93 6.00 13.84
CA SER A 167 9.26 5.79 15.11
C SER A 167 7.77 6.01 14.88
N GLY A 168 6.99 4.92 14.82
CA GLY A 168 5.58 4.96 14.47
C GLY A 168 4.84 6.09 15.19
N GLY A 169 4.17 6.95 14.43
CA GLY A 169 3.45 8.11 14.96
C GLY A 169 2.34 7.75 15.95
N CYS A 170 2.00 6.47 16.05
CA CYS A 170 1.01 5.90 16.95
C CYS A 170 1.43 4.52 17.47
N THR A 171 0.68 4.01 18.44
CA THR A 171 0.78 2.62 18.91
C THR A 171 -0.64 2.07 19.00
N PRO A 172 -0.93 0.87 18.48
CA PRO A 172 -2.24 0.25 18.64
C PRO A 172 -2.61 0.06 20.11
N ALA A 173 -3.88 -0.30 20.34
CA ALA A 173 -4.30 -0.82 21.62
C ALA A 173 -3.36 -1.95 22.07
N THR A 174 -3.13 -2.07 23.38
CA THR A 174 -2.23 -3.09 23.93
C THR A 174 -2.60 -4.49 23.47
N LEU A 175 -1.61 -5.39 23.39
CA LEU A 175 -1.86 -6.79 23.02
C LEU A 175 -2.88 -7.48 23.96
N GLU A 176 -2.88 -7.12 25.24
CA GLU A 176 -3.89 -7.59 26.19
C GLU A 176 -5.30 -7.14 25.77
N ARG A 177 -5.49 -5.86 25.46
CA ARG A 177 -6.76 -5.28 25.00
C ARG A 177 -7.21 -5.86 23.66
N LEU A 178 -6.30 -6.05 22.72
CA LEU A 178 -6.54 -6.73 21.44
C LEU A 178 -6.97 -8.19 21.64
N ASN A 179 -6.60 -8.83 22.76
CA ASN A 179 -7.00 -10.19 23.08
C ASN A 179 -8.22 -10.27 24.02
N GLU A 180 -8.87 -9.15 24.32
CA GLU A 180 -10.10 -9.17 25.10
C GLU A 180 -11.27 -9.74 24.30
N ALA A 181 -12.21 -10.35 25.02
CA ALA A 181 -13.31 -11.10 24.44
C ALA A 181 -14.25 -10.26 23.56
N ASP A 182 -14.42 -8.97 23.84
CA ASP A 182 -15.30 -8.09 23.07
C ASP A 182 -14.74 -7.75 21.68
N PHE A 183 -13.41 -7.76 21.52
CA PHE A 183 -12.74 -7.57 20.23
C PHE A 183 -12.52 -8.90 19.50
N LEU A 184 -12.07 -9.95 20.20
CA LEU A 184 -11.79 -11.26 19.56
C LEU A 184 -12.99 -12.19 19.43
N LEU A 185 -13.89 -12.23 20.41
CA LEU A 185 -14.95 -13.24 20.47
C LEU A 185 -16.27 -12.68 20.00
N GLY A 186 -17.06 -13.54 19.37
CA GLY A 186 -18.39 -13.19 18.88
C GLY A 186 -19.49 -14.16 19.28
N GLY A 187 -19.25 -15.07 20.21
CA GLY A 187 -20.16 -16.17 20.53
C GLY A 187 -19.54 -17.51 20.13
N ASN A 188 -20.08 -18.20 19.12
CA ASN A 188 -19.53 -19.46 18.60
C ASN A 188 -18.46 -19.25 17.49
N GLY A 189 -17.91 -18.05 17.42
CA GLY A 189 -16.90 -17.63 16.45
C GLY A 189 -16.21 -16.34 16.93
N GLY A 190 -15.56 -15.62 16.04
CA GLY A 190 -14.73 -14.47 16.41
C GLY A 190 -14.06 -13.77 15.24
N ALA A 191 -13.08 -12.92 15.56
CA ALA A 191 -12.23 -12.21 14.62
C ALA A 191 -11.64 -13.16 13.58
N PHE A 192 -11.86 -12.89 12.29
CA PHE A 192 -11.43 -13.73 11.18
C PHE A 192 -10.31 -13.08 10.37
N ASP A 193 -10.34 -11.75 10.24
CA ASP A 193 -9.30 -10.95 9.61
C ASP A 193 -9.01 -9.69 10.44
N LEU A 194 -7.84 -9.08 10.22
CA LEU A 194 -7.31 -7.95 10.98
C LEU A 194 -6.59 -6.99 10.05
N GLU A 195 -6.83 -5.68 10.19
CA GLU A 195 -6.05 -4.63 9.53
C GLU A 195 -5.80 -3.42 10.43
N PHE A 196 -4.82 -2.61 10.08
CA PHE A 196 -4.50 -1.36 10.78
C PHE A 196 -4.49 -0.16 9.84
N ASP A 197 -4.98 0.98 10.33
CA ASP A 197 -4.79 2.28 9.66
C ASP A 197 -3.55 3.02 10.17
N GLU A 198 -3.26 4.18 9.58
CA GLU A 198 -2.12 5.04 9.95
C GLU A 198 -2.26 5.69 11.34
N ALA A 199 -3.47 5.67 11.91
CA ALA A 199 -3.72 6.10 13.29
C ALA A 199 -3.65 4.92 14.28
N CYS A 200 -3.20 3.75 13.84
CA CYS A 200 -3.09 2.52 14.61
C CYS A 200 -4.42 1.98 15.15
N ASN A 201 -5.55 2.37 14.55
CA ASN A 201 -6.81 1.70 14.83
C ASN A 201 -6.77 0.29 14.25
N ALA A 202 -7.14 -0.70 15.07
CA ALA A 202 -7.27 -2.08 14.63
C ALA A 202 -8.69 -2.31 14.13
N TYR A 203 -8.84 -2.88 12.94
CA TYR A 203 -10.12 -3.28 12.37
C TYR A 203 -10.17 -4.79 12.24
N SER A 204 -11.25 -5.40 12.71
CA SER A 204 -11.47 -6.82 12.54
C SER A 204 -12.88 -7.11 12.05
N VAL A 205 -12.98 -8.00 11.07
CA VAL A 205 -14.24 -8.63 10.67
C VAL A 205 -14.36 -9.97 11.37
N THR A 206 -15.58 -10.38 11.68
CA THR A 206 -15.85 -11.63 12.40
C THR A 206 -16.57 -12.65 11.54
N ILE A 207 -16.40 -13.94 11.87
CA ILE A 207 -17.30 -15.01 11.41
C ILE A 207 -17.92 -15.68 12.63
N ILE A 208 -19.23 -15.54 12.77
CA ILE A 208 -20.02 -15.95 13.93
C ILE A 208 -21.33 -16.59 13.46
N SER A 209 -21.86 -17.52 14.24
CA SER A 209 -23.25 -17.95 14.06
C SER A 209 -24.21 -16.82 14.45
N GLY A 210 -24.76 -16.10 13.47
CA GLY A 210 -25.72 -15.01 13.67
C GLY A 210 -25.36 -13.78 12.84
N THR A 211 -25.34 -12.62 13.49
CA THR A 211 -24.85 -11.36 12.92
C THR A 211 -23.33 -11.31 13.07
N ASP A 212 -22.63 -11.07 11.97
CA ASP A 212 -21.21 -10.74 11.97
C ASP A 212 -21.00 -9.25 12.24
N TYR A 213 -19.78 -8.86 12.62
CA TYR A 213 -19.46 -7.50 13.01
C TYR A 213 -18.17 -7.01 12.37
N LEU A 214 -18.15 -5.75 11.98
CA LEU A 214 -16.91 -4.98 11.88
C LEU A 214 -16.63 -4.37 13.25
N ARG A 215 -15.40 -4.51 13.73
CA ARG A 215 -14.94 -3.98 15.02
C ARG A 215 -13.76 -3.07 14.78
N GLN A 216 -13.83 -1.84 15.28
CA GLN A 216 -12.71 -0.91 15.33
C GLN A 216 -12.29 -0.75 16.78
N LEU A 217 -11.00 -0.96 17.06
CA LEU A 217 -10.40 -0.73 18.35
C LEU A 217 -9.33 0.36 18.22
N GLU A 218 -9.58 1.49 18.87
CA GLU A 218 -8.68 2.64 18.86
C GLU A 218 -7.49 2.44 19.81
N PRO A 219 -6.37 3.15 19.64
CA PRO A 219 -5.21 3.11 20.54
C PRO A 219 -5.52 3.24 22.03
N ASP A 220 -6.54 4.01 22.40
CA ASP A 220 -6.95 4.23 23.79
C ASP A 220 -7.80 3.07 24.38
N GLY A 221 -8.13 2.06 23.56
CA GLY A 221 -8.94 0.91 23.90
C GLY A 221 -10.44 1.08 23.65
N THR A 222 -10.87 2.21 23.08
CA THR A 222 -12.25 2.45 22.68
C THR A 222 -12.65 1.49 21.55
N LEU A 223 -13.70 0.72 21.79
CA LEU A 223 -14.26 -0.24 20.84
C LEU A 223 -15.53 0.32 20.21
N THR A 224 -15.54 0.38 18.88
CA THR A 224 -16.73 0.66 18.07
C THR A 224 -17.09 -0.58 17.26
N VAL A 225 -18.39 -0.89 17.17
CA VAL A 225 -18.90 -2.10 16.52
C VAL A 225 -20.01 -1.70 15.55
N TRP A 226 -19.97 -2.25 14.34
CA TRP A 226 -21.02 -2.14 13.33
C TRP A 226 -21.60 -3.51 13.02
N ASP A 227 -22.92 -3.56 12.90
CA ASP A 227 -23.63 -4.78 12.56
C ASP A 227 -23.45 -5.08 11.07
N GLY A 228 -23.08 -6.32 10.79
CA GLY A 228 -23.01 -6.84 9.44
C GLY A 228 -24.36 -7.25 8.89
N VAL A 229 -24.33 -7.76 7.66
CA VAL A 229 -25.48 -8.40 7.02
C VAL A 229 -25.72 -9.75 7.68
N GLU A 230 -26.96 -10.00 8.14
CA GLU A 230 -27.31 -11.27 8.77
C GLU A 230 -27.15 -12.45 7.79
N ASN A 231 -26.61 -13.57 8.27
CA ASN A 231 -26.45 -14.82 7.51
C ASN A 231 -25.45 -14.78 6.33
N LEU A 232 -24.62 -13.75 6.22
CA LEU A 232 -23.41 -13.76 5.40
C LEU A 232 -22.19 -13.84 6.30
N ASN A 233 -21.15 -14.57 5.88
CA ASN A 233 -19.89 -14.61 6.59
C ASN A 233 -19.03 -13.42 6.13
N MET A 234 -18.40 -12.66 7.03
CA MET A 234 -17.38 -11.70 6.59
C MET A 234 -16.05 -12.39 6.27
N GLY A 235 -15.39 -12.01 5.18
CA GLY A 235 -14.17 -12.66 4.68
C GLY A 235 -12.89 -11.91 5.03
N GLU A 236 -12.79 -10.65 4.62
CA GLU A 236 -11.58 -9.84 4.73
C GLU A 236 -11.95 -8.38 5.00
N VAL A 237 -11.02 -7.62 5.60
CA VAL A 237 -11.12 -6.18 5.80
C VAL A 237 -9.92 -5.48 5.16
N ALA A 238 -10.14 -4.33 4.55
CA ALA A 238 -9.06 -3.49 4.02
C ALA A 238 -9.32 -2.03 4.34
N VAL A 239 -8.26 -1.34 4.79
CA VAL A 239 -8.32 0.07 5.16
C VAL A 239 -7.47 0.91 4.21
N LEU A 240 -8.06 1.96 3.67
CA LEU A 240 -7.35 2.91 2.82
C LEU A 240 -6.37 3.70 3.66
N ARG A 241 -5.08 3.44 3.44
CA ARG A 241 -4.00 4.19 4.09
C ARG A 241 -3.60 5.37 3.18
N PRO A 242 -3.52 6.62 3.68
CA PRO A 242 -3.08 7.75 2.87
C PRO A 242 -1.70 7.48 2.22
N ILE A 243 -1.57 7.87 0.94
CA ILE A 243 -0.38 7.62 0.13
C ILE A 243 0.73 8.61 0.47
N GLY A 244 1.96 8.12 0.68
CA GLY A 244 3.18 8.90 0.46
C GLY A 244 3.61 9.86 1.58
N GLY A 245 3.23 9.61 2.83
CA GLY A 245 3.76 10.40 3.94
C GLY A 245 3.07 10.07 5.24
N GLU A 246 3.89 9.73 6.23
CA GLU A 246 3.62 9.33 7.61
C GLU A 246 2.95 10.41 8.48
N PHE A 247 2.41 11.48 7.88
CA PHE A 247 1.78 12.63 8.55
C PHE A 247 0.67 13.25 7.70
N GLY A 248 -0.31 12.44 7.26
CA GLY A 248 -1.55 13.03 6.77
C GLY A 248 -2.16 13.88 7.89
N ASP A 249 -2.26 15.19 7.69
CA ASP A 249 -2.92 16.15 8.61
C ASP A 249 -4.43 15.90 8.75
N ASP A 250 -4.94 14.87 8.09
CA ASP A 250 -6.34 14.49 8.15
C ASP A 250 -6.49 13.49 9.31
N ASP A 251 -6.92 13.98 10.47
CA ASP A 251 -7.41 13.19 11.61
C ASP A 251 -8.60 12.26 11.24
N GLU A 252 -8.99 12.19 9.96
CA GLU A 252 -10.07 11.36 9.47
C GLU A 252 -9.57 9.95 9.12
N PRO A 253 -10.12 8.89 9.75
CA PRO A 253 -9.78 7.53 9.40
C PRO A 253 -10.07 7.25 7.92
N GLY A 254 -9.18 6.51 7.28
CA GLY A 254 -9.36 6.08 5.90
C GLY A 254 -10.65 5.28 5.66
N GLU A 255 -11.03 5.17 4.38
CA GLU A 255 -12.16 4.35 3.96
C GLU A 255 -11.91 2.87 4.29
N VAL A 256 -12.92 2.20 4.82
CA VAL A 256 -12.85 0.78 5.19
C VAL A 256 -13.79 -0.01 4.30
N ALA A 257 -13.25 -1.04 3.66
CA ALA A 257 -13.97 -2.01 2.86
C ALA A 257 -13.91 -3.38 3.55
N LEU A 258 -14.91 -4.21 3.32
CA LEU A 258 -14.91 -5.61 3.75
C LEU A 258 -15.61 -6.51 2.73
N THR A 259 -15.22 -7.78 2.69
CA THR A 259 -15.90 -8.78 1.87
C THR A 259 -16.93 -9.56 2.67
N TYR A 260 -18.01 -9.96 1.99
CA TYR A 260 -18.95 -10.98 2.44
C TYR A 260 -18.88 -12.19 1.53
N ILE A 261 -18.89 -13.38 2.12
CA ILE A 261 -18.88 -14.68 1.44
C ILE A 261 -20.10 -15.50 1.89
N CYS A 262 -20.61 -16.38 1.02
CA CYS A 262 -21.86 -17.09 1.32
C CYS A 262 -21.66 -18.18 2.39
N CYS A 263 -22.63 -18.29 3.32
CA CYS A 263 -22.60 -19.30 4.37
C CYS A 263 -22.85 -20.73 3.82
N ALA A 264 -22.10 -21.73 4.28
CA ALA A 264 -22.15 -23.09 3.73
C ALA A 264 -23.48 -23.84 3.90
N THR A 265 -24.26 -23.53 4.95
CA THR A 265 -25.46 -24.31 5.29
C THR A 265 -26.74 -23.70 4.73
N CYS A 266 -26.66 -22.45 4.35
CA CYS A 266 -27.82 -21.62 4.12
C CYS A 266 -27.82 -21.03 2.69
N GLY A 267 -26.71 -21.18 1.94
CA GLY A 267 -26.53 -20.53 0.66
C GLY A 267 -26.37 -19.04 0.89
N CYS A 268 -26.31 -18.23 -0.17
CA CYS A 268 -26.56 -16.80 0.02
C CYS A 268 -28.05 -16.70 0.46
N VAL A 269 -28.31 -16.52 1.75
CA VAL A 269 -29.66 -16.67 2.31
C VAL A 269 -30.48 -15.44 1.97
N GLY A 270 -31.50 -15.60 1.15
CA GLY A 270 -32.43 -14.52 0.82
C GLY A 270 -32.02 -13.74 -0.43
N ASP A 271 -32.41 -12.47 -0.48
CA ASP A 271 -32.15 -11.56 -1.60
C ASP A 271 -30.79 -10.84 -1.46
N ASP A 272 -30.06 -11.02 -0.35
CA ASP A 272 -28.81 -10.31 -0.08
C ASP A 272 -27.60 -10.98 -0.77
N PRO A 273 -26.93 -10.29 -1.70
CA PRO A 273 -25.81 -10.84 -2.46
C PRO A 273 -24.52 -10.86 -1.61
N GLN A 274 -23.62 -11.81 -1.88
CA GLN A 274 -22.22 -11.69 -1.45
C GLN A 274 -21.54 -10.54 -2.21
N GLY A 275 -20.39 -10.07 -1.74
CA GLY A 275 -19.74 -8.93 -2.38
C GLY A 275 -18.84 -8.14 -1.46
N VAL A 276 -18.76 -6.84 -1.74
CA VAL A 276 -17.95 -5.87 -1.02
C VAL A 276 -18.87 -4.84 -0.38
N ALA A 277 -18.68 -4.61 0.91
CA ALA A 277 -19.35 -3.57 1.67
C ALA A 277 -18.37 -2.47 2.08
N ARG A 278 -18.94 -1.32 2.41
CA ARG A 278 -18.22 -0.12 2.85
C ARG A 278 -18.67 0.25 4.26
N LEU A 279 -17.73 0.70 5.08
CA LEU A 279 -18.05 1.37 6.34
C LEU A 279 -18.56 2.79 6.06
N ASP A 280 -19.82 3.05 6.45
CA ASP A 280 -20.36 4.41 6.55
C ASP A 280 -20.21 4.94 7.98
N ARG A 281 -19.30 5.90 8.18
CA ARG A 281 -19.06 6.52 9.48
C ARG A 281 -20.12 7.55 9.87
N ALA A 282 -20.94 8.03 8.93
CA ALA A 282 -21.76 9.23 9.10
C ALA A 282 -23.22 8.94 9.53
N GLY A 283 -23.74 7.71 9.44
CA GLY A 283 -25.18 7.55 9.60
C GLY A 283 -25.76 6.20 9.99
N GLU A 284 -25.16 5.05 9.65
CA GLU A 284 -25.87 3.78 9.80
C GLU A 284 -25.06 2.71 10.52
N ILE A 285 -25.76 1.99 11.40
CA ILE A 285 -25.25 0.87 12.20
C ILE A 285 -25.08 -0.38 11.30
N SER A 286 -25.39 -0.27 10.01
CA SER A 286 -25.34 -1.35 9.01
C SER A 286 -24.23 -1.12 7.98
N LEU A 287 -23.61 -2.22 7.55
CA LEU A 287 -22.58 -2.26 6.50
C LEU A 287 -23.21 -2.68 5.15
N PRO A 288 -23.71 -1.73 4.33
CA PRO A 288 -24.43 -2.07 3.10
C PRO A 288 -23.49 -2.68 2.06
N MET A 289 -24.01 -3.67 1.33
CA MET A 289 -23.36 -4.20 0.14
C MET A 289 -23.32 -3.12 -0.95
N VAL A 290 -22.14 -2.88 -1.52
CA VAL A 290 -21.92 -1.85 -2.52
C VAL A 290 -21.59 -2.46 -3.88
N VAL A 291 -20.72 -3.48 -3.89
CA VAL A 291 -20.39 -4.24 -5.10
C VAL A 291 -20.88 -5.67 -4.93
N GLU A 292 -21.80 -6.10 -5.77
CA GLU A 292 -22.32 -7.47 -5.77
C GLU A 292 -21.35 -8.42 -6.48
N ALA A 293 -21.06 -9.55 -5.85
CA ALA A 293 -20.24 -10.61 -6.42
C ALA A 293 -21.08 -11.84 -6.81
N VAL A 294 -20.66 -12.53 -7.87
CA VAL A 294 -21.20 -13.84 -8.24
C VAL A 294 -20.57 -14.91 -7.36
N PRO A 295 -21.35 -15.85 -6.80
CA PRO A 295 -20.82 -16.97 -6.02
C PRO A 295 -19.69 -17.69 -6.75
N SER A 296 -18.51 -17.69 -6.13
CA SER A 296 -17.29 -18.34 -6.60
C SER A 296 -16.91 -19.46 -5.62
N GLN A 297 -16.32 -20.55 -6.10
CA GLN A 297 -16.03 -21.74 -5.28
C GLN A 297 -14.53 -22.04 -5.29
N GLY A 298 -13.97 -22.37 -4.14
CA GLY A 298 -12.60 -22.84 -3.97
C GLY A 298 -12.51 -23.97 -2.96
N THR A 299 -11.30 -24.49 -2.79
CA THR A 299 -10.98 -25.51 -1.76
C THR A 299 -9.92 -25.05 -0.77
N ALA A 300 -9.49 -23.80 -0.88
CA ALA A 300 -8.39 -23.21 -0.14
C ALA A 300 -8.60 -21.69 0.05
N PRO A 301 -7.92 -21.07 1.04
CA PRO A 301 -6.82 -21.65 1.84
C PRO A 301 -7.23 -22.44 3.08
N TRP A 302 -8.52 -22.49 3.44
CA TRP A 302 -8.98 -23.05 4.72
C TRP A 302 -9.37 -24.53 4.66
N GLY A 303 -9.49 -25.11 3.46
CA GLY A 303 -9.88 -26.50 3.26
C GLY A 303 -11.37 -26.76 3.46
N THR A 304 -12.20 -25.71 3.43
CA THR A 304 -13.62 -25.78 3.79
C THR A 304 -14.47 -24.79 2.98
N ALA A 305 -15.52 -25.30 2.33
CA ALA A 305 -16.41 -24.49 1.47
C ALA A 305 -17.19 -23.38 2.22
N GLN A 306 -17.15 -23.37 3.55
CA GLN A 306 -17.65 -22.32 4.44
C GLN A 306 -16.87 -21.01 4.31
N LEU A 307 -15.58 -21.13 4.00
CA LEU A 307 -14.62 -20.04 4.00
C LEU A 307 -14.02 -19.84 2.61
N ASP A 308 -13.84 -20.91 1.85
CA ASP A 308 -13.18 -20.89 0.54
C ASP A 308 -14.16 -20.58 -0.60
N THR A 309 -14.97 -19.53 -0.45
CA THR A 309 -15.95 -19.09 -1.46
C THR A 309 -16.00 -17.57 -1.54
N GLY A 310 -16.59 -17.05 -2.62
CA GLY A 310 -16.84 -15.62 -2.76
C GLY A 310 -15.57 -14.76 -2.94
N PRO A 311 -15.71 -13.43 -2.83
CA PRO A 311 -14.62 -12.49 -3.05
C PRO A 311 -13.53 -12.58 -1.99
N TYR A 312 -12.28 -12.57 -2.43
CA TYR A 312 -11.05 -12.67 -1.61
C TYR A 312 -9.91 -11.91 -2.30
N GLY A 313 -8.83 -11.61 -1.59
CA GLY A 313 -7.76 -10.74 -2.07
C GLY A 313 -8.18 -9.27 -2.06
N LEU A 314 -8.82 -8.83 -0.98
CA LEU A 314 -9.23 -7.44 -0.77
C LEU A 314 -8.03 -6.57 -0.38
N THR A 315 -7.72 -5.52 -1.14
CA THR A 315 -6.68 -4.56 -0.75
C THR A 315 -6.86 -3.18 -1.40
N TRP A 316 -6.40 -2.12 -0.73
CA TRP A 316 -6.30 -0.79 -1.32
C TRP A 316 -4.92 -0.60 -1.94
N GLY A 317 -4.88 -0.25 -3.23
CA GLY A 317 -3.63 0.11 -3.90
C GLY A 317 -3.09 1.47 -3.45
N ASN A 318 -1.81 1.71 -3.76
CA ASN A 318 -1.16 3.01 -3.62
C ASN A 318 -1.71 4.10 -4.55
N ASP A 319 -2.74 3.80 -5.34
CA ASP A 319 -3.50 4.70 -6.20
C ASP A 319 -4.87 5.06 -5.60
N ARG A 320 -5.15 4.62 -4.35
CA ARG A 320 -6.47 4.73 -3.68
C ARG A 320 -7.59 3.97 -4.41
N THR A 321 -7.25 2.98 -5.22
CA THR A 321 -8.25 2.09 -5.83
C THR A 321 -8.39 0.85 -4.96
N LEU A 322 -9.63 0.37 -4.77
CA LEU A 322 -9.90 -0.90 -4.13
C LEU A 322 -9.76 -2.04 -5.14
N TYR A 323 -9.01 -3.08 -4.78
CA TYR A 323 -8.82 -4.27 -5.56
C TYR A 323 -9.46 -5.46 -4.87
N VAL A 324 -10.18 -6.28 -5.63
CA VAL A 324 -10.91 -7.44 -5.10
C VAL A 324 -10.84 -8.59 -6.09
N GLY A 325 -10.52 -9.79 -5.61
CA GLY A 325 -10.51 -10.99 -6.43
C GLY A 325 -11.81 -11.78 -6.37
N ASN A 326 -12.06 -12.58 -7.39
CA ASN A 326 -13.17 -13.54 -7.52
C ASN A 326 -14.57 -12.93 -7.41
N THR A 327 -14.76 -11.70 -7.92
CA THR A 327 -16.05 -11.01 -7.82
C THR A 327 -17.02 -11.43 -8.92
N THR A 328 -16.55 -11.73 -10.12
CA THR A 328 -17.41 -12.23 -11.21
C THR A 328 -17.20 -13.73 -11.45
N VAL A 329 -15.98 -14.22 -11.23
CA VAL A 329 -15.56 -15.60 -11.47
C VAL A 329 -14.19 -15.85 -10.86
N ASN A 330 -13.86 -17.09 -10.52
CA ASN A 330 -12.54 -17.44 -9.99
C ASN A 330 -11.39 -16.88 -10.84
N GLY A 331 -10.44 -16.26 -10.14
CA GLY A 331 -9.20 -15.76 -10.72
C GLY A 331 -9.31 -14.38 -11.36
N ASP A 332 -10.50 -13.76 -11.43
CA ASP A 332 -10.53 -12.33 -11.75
C ASP A 332 -9.96 -11.51 -10.58
N LEU A 333 -9.32 -10.40 -10.93
CA LEU A 333 -8.98 -9.31 -10.02
C LEU A 333 -9.54 -8.03 -10.61
N VAL A 334 -10.43 -7.37 -9.88
CA VAL A 334 -11.16 -6.20 -10.35
C VAL A 334 -10.71 -4.94 -9.61
N ARG A 335 -10.84 -3.78 -10.26
CA ARG A 335 -10.95 -2.49 -9.60
C ARG A 335 -12.39 -2.29 -9.18
N ALA A 336 -12.63 -2.06 -7.90
CA ALA A 336 -13.93 -1.78 -7.33
C ALA A 336 -14.07 -0.29 -7.00
N ASP A 337 -15.20 0.30 -7.38
CA ASP A 337 -15.57 1.66 -7.03
C ASP A 337 -16.75 1.62 -6.05
N LEU A 338 -16.47 1.99 -4.81
CA LEU A 338 -17.45 1.98 -3.73
C LEU A 338 -18.41 3.18 -3.75
N GLU A 339 -18.13 4.23 -4.54
CA GLU A 339 -19.05 5.35 -4.71
C GLU A 339 -20.12 4.99 -5.75
N THR A 340 -19.70 4.37 -6.85
CA THR A 340 -20.62 4.02 -7.95
C THR A 340 -21.18 2.61 -7.86
N GLY A 341 -20.62 1.74 -7.01
CA GLY A 341 -21.01 0.33 -6.92
C GLY A 341 -20.63 -0.48 -8.16
N THR A 342 -19.60 -0.02 -8.88
CA THR A 342 -19.17 -0.66 -10.14
C THR A 342 -17.84 -1.40 -9.97
N GLN A 343 -17.57 -2.32 -10.90
CA GLN A 343 -16.31 -3.05 -10.94
C GLN A 343 -15.82 -3.23 -12.38
N MET A 344 -14.50 -3.28 -12.55
CA MET A 344 -13.84 -3.51 -13.83
C MET A 344 -12.72 -4.54 -13.66
N GLU A 345 -12.80 -5.65 -14.42
CA GLU A 345 -11.73 -6.65 -14.46
C GLU A 345 -10.44 -6.03 -14.98
N LEU A 346 -9.36 -6.24 -14.22
CA LEU A 346 -8.01 -5.81 -14.56
C LEU A 346 -7.13 -7.00 -14.96
N HIS A 347 -7.23 -8.09 -14.19
CA HIS A 347 -6.48 -9.33 -14.46
C HIS A 347 -7.39 -10.55 -14.44
N ARG A 348 -6.94 -11.58 -15.16
CA ARG A 348 -7.46 -12.93 -15.07
C ARG A 348 -6.33 -13.92 -14.83
N PHE A 349 -6.38 -14.61 -13.70
CA PHE A 349 -5.47 -15.67 -13.33
C PHE A 349 -6.07 -17.06 -13.58
N ASP A 350 -5.20 -18.07 -13.66
CA ASP A 350 -5.60 -19.47 -13.94
C ASP A 350 -6.22 -20.18 -12.71
N ALA A 351 -6.12 -19.56 -11.54
CA ALA A 351 -6.63 -20.08 -10.26
C ALA A 351 -7.28 -18.96 -9.45
N ARG A 352 -8.05 -19.36 -8.43
CA ARG A 352 -8.77 -18.45 -7.54
C ARG A 352 -7.80 -17.55 -6.78
N VAL A 353 -8.11 -16.26 -6.66
CA VAL A 353 -7.34 -15.34 -5.80
C VAL A 353 -7.63 -15.66 -4.34
N VAL A 354 -6.61 -15.81 -3.50
CA VAL A 354 -6.78 -16.13 -2.06
C VAL A 354 -6.28 -15.04 -1.14
N ALA A 355 -5.35 -14.21 -1.59
CA ALA A 355 -4.88 -13.02 -0.87
C ALA A 355 -4.29 -12.02 -1.86
N THR A 356 -4.24 -10.74 -1.49
CA THR A 356 -3.59 -9.69 -2.28
C THR A 356 -2.98 -8.67 -1.32
N ALA A 357 -1.82 -8.13 -1.67
CA ALA A 357 -1.18 -7.07 -0.91
C ALA A 357 -0.54 -6.05 -1.85
N VAL A 358 -0.43 -4.80 -1.38
CA VAL A 358 0.35 -3.78 -2.06
C VAL A 358 1.81 -4.21 -2.13
N PHE A 359 2.35 -4.19 -3.35
CA PHE A 359 3.78 -4.37 -3.56
C PHE A 359 4.43 -3.00 -3.75
N GLY A 360 4.28 -2.42 -4.93
CA GLY A 360 4.90 -1.16 -5.32
C GLY A 360 3.88 -0.03 -5.44
N ARG A 361 4.26 1.05 -6.13
CA ARG A 361 3.33 2.15 -6.43
C ARG A 361 2.28 1.73 -7.44
N THR A 362 2.67 0.93 -8.44
CA THR A 362 1.76 0.44 -9.49
C THR A 362 1.64 -1.07 -9.55
N SER A 363 1.92 -1.78 -8.44
CA SER A 363 1.94 -3.25 -8.45
C SER A 363 1.39 -3.84 -7.16
N LEU A 364 0.68 -4.96 -7.31
CA LEU A 364 0.18 -5.79 -6.21
C LEU A 364 0.85 -7.17 -6.28
N VAL A 365 1.04 -7.81 -5.13
CA VAL A 365 1.24 -9.27 -5.10
C VAL A 365 -0.12 -9.92 -4.96
N VAL A 366 -0.41 -10.88 -5.84
CA VAL A 366 -1.62 -11.68 -5.84
C VAL A 366 -1.24 -13.13 -5.53
N ALA A 367 -1.77 -13.68 -4.45
CA ALA A 367 -1.68 -15.11 -4.17
C ALA A 367 -2.87 -15.85 -4.76
N LEU A 368 -2.59 -17.00 -5.37
CA LEU A 368 -3.57 -17.89 -5.96
C LEU A 368 -3.68 -19.19 -5.16
N GLU A 369 -4.84 -19.82 -5.24
CA GLU A 369 -5.05 -21.20 -4.79
C GLU A 369 -3.98 -22.13 -5.39
N GLY A 370 -3.33 -22.94 -4.56
CA GLY A 370 -2.16 -23.74 -4.90
C GLY A 370 -0.80 -23.09 -4.63
N GLY A 371 -0.76 -21.89 -4.03
CA GLY A 371 0.46 -21.25 -3.52
C GLY A 371 1.27 -20.44 -4.55
N ALA A 372 0.73 -20.20 -5.74
CA ALA A 372 1.38 -19.35 -6.75
C ALA A 372 1.25 -17.86 -6.37
N LEU A 373 2.36 -17.13 -6.44
CA LEU A 373 2.39 -15.67 -6.25
C LEU A 373 2.67 -14.98 -7.58
N HIS A 374 1.88 -13.97 -7.92
CA HIS A 374 2.05 -13.12 -9.09
C HIS A 374 2.26 -11.67 -8.68
N LEU A 375 3.17 -10.97 -9.38
CA LEU A 375 3.21 -9.51 -9.38
C LEU A 375 2.31 -9.01 -10.52
N ALA A 376 1.31 -8.20 -10.19
CA ALA A 376 0.28 -7.72 -11.12
C ALA A 376 0.23 -6.20 -11.14
N SER A 377 0.10 -5.61 -12.34
CA SER A 377 0.02 -4.17 -12.49
C SER A 377 -1.31 -3.66 -11.94
N THR A 378 -1.31 -2.50 -11.30
CA THR A 378 -2.54 -1.78 -10.97
C THR A 378 -3.04 -0.93 -12.13
N THR A 379 -2.25 -0.75 -13.19
CA THR A 379 -2.54 0.20 -14.27
C THR A 379 -2.81 -0.48 -15.62
N THR A 380 -2.15 -1.60 -15.90
CA THR A 380 -2.25 -2.38 -17.14
C THR A 380 -2.68 -3.84 -16.86
N ASP A 381 -2.79 -4.67 -17.90
CA ASP A 381 -3.00 -6.12 -17.82
C ASP A 381 -1.68 -6.90 -17.63
N ALA A 382 -0.55 -6.20 -17.43
CA ALA A 382 0.75 -6.84 -17.22
C ALA A 382 0.79 -7.56 -15.88
N SER A 383 1.16 -8.85 -15.90
CA SER A 383 1.46 -9.62 -14.71
C SER A 383 2.61 -10.59 -14.98
N ARG A 384 3.31 -11.01 -13.92
CA ARG A 384 4.37 -12.02 -13.99
C ARG A 384 4.38 -12.90 -12.74
N PRO A 385 4.78 -14.18 -12.86
CA PRO A 385 5.06 -15.00 -11.69
C PRO A 385 6.15 -14.34 -10.82
N LEU A 386 5.96 -14.42 -9.51
CA LEU A 386 6.92 -13.98 -8.50
C LEU A 386 7.55 -15.19 -7.81
N ALA A 387 6.72 -16.08 -7.27
CA ALA A 387 7.16 -17.28 -6.57
C ALA A 387 6.10 -18.38 -6.62
N THR A 388 6.47 -19.59 -6.17
CA THR A 388 5.51 -20.67 -5.90
C THR A 388 5.88 -21.27 -4.55
N LEU A 389 4.93 -21.26 -3.63
CA LEU A 389 5.10 -21.74 -2.28
C LEU A 389 4.50 -23.14 -2.12
N ASP A 390 5.13 -23.94 -1.27
CA ASP A 390 4.59 -25.26 -0.90
C ASP A 390 3.56 -25.09 0.22
N GLY A 391 2.35 -24.65 -0.15
CA GLY A 391 1.25 -24.42 0.78
C GLY A 391 0.26 -23.36 0.30
N GLU A 392 -0.95 -23.40 0.84
CA GLU A 392 -1.98 -22.41 0.55
C GLU A 392 -1.72 -21.11 1.31
N VAL A 393 -1.88 -19.96 0.66
CA VAL A 393 -1.64 -18.65 1.27
C VAL A 393 -2.91 -18.15 1.96
N THR A 394 -2.81 -17.76 3.22
CA THR A 394 -3.93 -17.18 3.99
C THR A 394 -3.93 -15.66 4.01
N SER A 395 -2.75 -15.02 3.94
CA SER A 395 -2.60 -13.56 3.92
C SER A 395 -1.19 -13.13 3.53
N LEU A 396 -1.04 -11.90 3.06
CA LEU A 396 0.20 -11.30 2.58
C LEU A 396 0.39 -9.90 3.17
N VAL A 397 1.63 -9.54 3.55
CA VAL A 397 1.97 -8.17 3.97
C VAL A 397 3.36 -7.81 3.48
N ARG A 398 3.53 -6.65 2.84
CA ARG A 398 4.86 -6.11 2.50
C ARG A 398 5.34 -5.17 3.60
N ASP A 399 6.53 -5.42 4.14
CA ASP A 399 7.17 -4.51 5.09
C ASP A 399 7.64 -3.23 4.38
N ARG A 400 7.26 -2.07 4.91
CA ARG A 400 7.59 -0.77 4.36
C ARG A 400 9.07 -0.39 4.54
N LEU A 401 9.77 -1.00 5.49
CA LEU A 401 11.20 -0.71 5.68
C LEU A 401 12.09 -1.62 4.84
N THR A 402 11.94 -2.94 4.96
CA THR A 402 12.82 -3.88 4.26
C THR A 402 12.39 -4.13 2.82
N GLY A 403 11.11 -3.88 2.50
CA GLY A 403 10.52 -4.27 1.22
C GLY A 403 10.27 -5.78 1.09
N HIS A 404 10.56 -6.56 2.13
CA HIS A 404 10.29 -7.99 2.18
C HIS A 404 8.79 -8.27 2.25
N LEU A 405 8.39 -9.41 1.72
CA LEU A 405 7.03 -9.91 1.73
C LEU A 405 6.88 -10.99 2.80
N TRP A 406 6.04 -10.74 3.79
CA TRP A 406 5.60 -11.72 4.76
C TRP A 406 4.38 -12.47 4.21
N VAL A 407 4.43 -13.80 4.28
CA VAL A 407 3.41 -14.69 3.72
C VAL A 407 2.99 -15.71 4.77
N ALA A 408 1.73 -15.66 5.20
CA ALA A 408 1.16 -16.68 6.06
C ALA A 408 0.56 -17.82 5.23
N LEU A 409 0.78 -19.06 5.68
CA LEU A 409 0.32 -20.27 5.02
C LEU A 409 -0.75 -21.01 5.85
N GLY A 410 -1.57 -21.80 5.15
CA GLY A 410 -2.63 -22.64 5.70
C GLY A 410 -2.16 -23.81 6.58
N ASP A 411 -0.85 -23.93 6.82
CA ASP A 411 -0.26 -24.88 7.78
C ASP A 411 0.34 -24.19 9.02
N GLY A 412 0.15 -22.88 9.17
CA GLY A 412 0.64 -22.08 10.30
C GLY A 412 2.06 -21.53 10.11
N ARG A 413 2.75 -21.83 9.01
CA ARG A 413 4.04 -21.17 8.71
C ARG A 413 3.81 -19.72 8.28
N VAL A 414 4.73 -18.85 8.69
CA VAL A 414 4.85 -17.48 8.16
C VAL A 414 6.25 -17.31 7.60
N LEU A 415 6.34 -17.14 6.27
CA LEU A 415 7.59 -17.01 5.53
C LEU A 415 7.91 -15.55 5.26
N GLU A 416 9.21 -15.23 5.22
CA GLU A 416 9.73 -13.95 4.76
C GLU A 416 10.40 -14.16 3.40
N LEU A 417 9.93 -13.43 2.38
CA LEU A 417 10.47 -13.45 1.03
C LEU A 417 11.13 -12.10 0.71
N ASP A 418 12.23 -12.13 -0.02
CA ASP A 418 12.79 -10.92 -0.61
C ASP A 418 11.88 -10.36 -1.75
N ALA A 419 12.24 -9.21 -2.30
CA ALA A 419 11.49 -8.58 -3.40
C ALA A 419 11.43 -9.43 -4.69
N ALA A 420 12.34 -10.41 -4.84
CA ALA A 420 12.34 -11.35 -5.97
C ALA A 420 11.48 -12.60 -5.69
N GLY A 421 10.89 -12.73 -4.49
CA GLY A 421 10.10 -13.88 -4.08
C GLY A 421 10.92 -15.05 -3.52
N THR A 422 12.21 -14.83 -3.22
CA THR A 422 13.09 -15.85 -2.64
C THR A 422 12.89 -15.90 -1.13
N PRO A 423 12.69 -17.09 -0.53
CA PRO A 423 12.64 -17.22 0.93
C PRO A 423 13.98 -16.83 1.57
N VAL A 424 13.94 -15.87 2.48
CA VAL A 424 15.09 -15.38 3.25
C VAL A 424 14.95 -15.62 4.75
N GLY A 425 13.73 -15.86 5.22
CA GLY A 425 13.42 -16.06 6.64
C GLY A 425 12.07 -16.73 6.87
N ALA A 426 11.76 -17.00 8.13
CA ALA A 426 10.46 -17.46 8.59
C ALA A 426 10.30 -17.18 10.10
N LEU A 427 9.06 -17.01 10.54
CA LEU A 427 8.74 -17.04 11.97
C LEU A 427 8.66 -18.48 12.48
N GLU A 428 8.71 -18.63 13.80
CA GLU A 428 8.34 -19.89 14.43
C GLU A 428 6.91 -20.28 14.02
N PRO A 429 6.66 -21.52 13.57
CA PRO A 429 5.35 -21.92 13.10
C PRO A 429 4.27 -21.78 14.18
N PHE A 430 3.12 -21.28 13.76
CA PHE A 430 1.93 -21.21 14.60
C PHE A 430 1.26 -22.59 14.70
N PRO A 431 0.57 -22.89 15.81
CA PRO A 431 -0.11 -24.18 15.99
C PRO A 431 -1.30 -24.37 15.05
N SER A 432 -1.79 -23.28 14.45
CA SER A 432 -2.90 -23.23 13.51
C SER A 432 -2.61 -22.18 12.43
N PRO A 433 -3.36 -22.19 11.32
CA PRO A 433 -3.28 -21.14 10.30
C PRO A 433 -3.54 -19.76 10.92
N VAL A 434 -2.83 -18.75 10.43
CA VAL A 434 -2.97 -17.36 10.86
C VAL A 434 -3.22 -16.45 9.68
N ARG A 435 -3.83 -15.29 9.94
CA ARG A 435 -3.75 -14.11 9.08
C ARG A 435 -2.79 -13.09 9.68
N ILE A 436 -2.09 -12.34 8.84
CA ILE A 436 -1.11 -11.35 9.28
C ILE A 436 -1.46 -9.95 8.80
N ALA A 437 -1.14 -8.95 9.63
CA ALA A 437 -1.27 -7.53 9.34
C ALA A 437 -0.08 -6.76 9.93
N ALA A 438 0.39 -5.73 9.23
CA ALA A 438 1.40 -4.82 9.77
C ALA A 438 0.74 -3.52 10.25
N SER A 439 1.21 -3.04 11.40
CA SER A 439 0.78 -1.77 11.97
C SER A 439 1.89 -0.70 11.84
N PRO A 440 1.55 0.60 11.83
CA PRO A 440 2.54 1.67 11.84
C PRO A 440 3.52 1.63 13.02
N ASP A 441 3.20 0.92 14.11
CA ASP A 441 4.12 0.72 15.24
C ASP A 441 5.34 -0.17 14.92
N GLY A 442 5.42 -0.73 13.72
CA GLY A 442 6.47 -1.66 13.32
C GLY A 442 6.26 -3.11 13.76
N GLY A 443 5.09 -3.44 14.28
CA GLY A 443 4.69 -4.79 14.62
C GLY A 443 4.06 -5.53 13.44
N LEU A 444 4.41 -6.80 13.29
CA LEU A 444 3.65 -7.78 12.52
C LEU A 444 2.72 -8.52 13.49
N TYR A 445 1.42 -8.37 13.30
CA TYR A 445 0.38 -8.99 14.09
C TYR A 445 -0.10 -10.25 13.38
N ALA A 446 -0.16 -11.36 14.10
CA ALA A 446 -0.72 -12.61 13.59
C ALA A 446 -1.99 -12.95 14.37
N LEU A 447 -3.11 -13.04 13.64
CA LEU A 447 -4.42 -13.46 14.12
C LEU A 447 -4.61 -14.94 13.81
N GLU A 448 -4.76 -15.77 14.84
CA GLU A 448 -5.40 -17.08 14.71
C GLU A 448 -6.90 -16.85 14.50
N PRO A 449 -7.50 -17.20 13.35
CA PRO A 449 -8.89 -16.87 13.08
C PRO A 449 -9.85 -17.58 14.04
N GLY A 450 -10.82 -16.83 14.53
CA GLY A 450 -11.82 -17.23 15.51
C GLY A 450 -12.91 -18.15 14.96
N PHE A 451 -12.57 -19.20 14.22
CA PHE A 451 -13.55 -20.12 13.62
C PHE A 451 -13.04 -21.58 13.65
N PRO A 452 -13.74 -22.53 14.30
CA PRO A 452 -14.94 -22.41 15.14
C PRO A 452 -14.62 -22.19 16.64
N GLN A 453 -13.37 -21.84 16.97
CA GLN A 453 -12.90 -21.63 18.34
C GLN A 453 -12.43 -20.18 18.50
N PRO A 454 -12.34 -19.66 19.73
CA PRO A 454 -11.60 -18.43 20.03
C PRO A 454 -10.26 -18.36 19.33
N GLY A 455 -10.02 -17.24 18.65
CA GLY A 455 -8.72 -16.89 18.10
C GLY A 455 -7.80 -16.28 19.15
N ALA A 456 -6.60 -15.91 18.72
CA ALA A 456 -5.63 -15.15 19.50
C ALA A 456 -4.87 -14.21 18.57
N ILE A 457 -4.47 -13.05 19.08
CA ILE A 457 -3.56 -12.14 18.39
C ILE A 457 -2.21 -12.21 19.08
N THR A 458 -1.17 -12.42 18.28
CA THR A 458 0.22 -12.31 18.69
C THR A 458 0.91 -11.19 17.93
N ARG A 459 2.02 -10.69 18.46
CA ARG A 459 2.80 -9.61 17.86
C ARG A 459 4.27 -10.01 17.80
N THR A 460 4.87 -9.80 16.63
CA THR A 460 6.31 -9.94 16.40
C THR A 460 6.86 -8.59 15.97
N GLU A 461 7.99 -8.17 16.53
CA GLU A 461 8.69 -6.96 16.05
C GLU A 461 9.25 -7.23 14.65
N LEU A 462 8.96 -6.33 13.71
CA LEU A 462 9.69 -6.30 12.44
C LEU A 462 11.09 -5.71 12.64
N PRO A 463 12.02 -5.94 11.71
CA PRO A 463 13.35 -5.35 11.78
C PRO A 463 13.30 -3.84 12.01
N ALA A 464 14.09 -3.37 12.98
CA ALA A 464 14.23 -1.94 13.26
C ALA A 464 15.12 -1.24 12.22
N THR A 465 15.88 -2.00 11.43
CA THR A 465 16.79 -1.51 10.39
C THR A 465 16.73 -2.38 9.15
N ARG A 466 17.00 -1.78 7.97
CA ARG A 466 17.00 -2.43 6.65
C ARG A 466 18.28 -3.25 6.37
N GLU A 467 18.62 -4.23 7.20
CA GLU A 467 19.89 -4.99 7.06
C GLU A 467 20.16 -5.57 5.66
#